data_AF-X0M9D3-F1
#
_entry.id   AF-X0M9D3-F1
#
_cell.length_a   1.000
_cell.length_b   1.000
_cell.length_c   1.000
_cell.angle_alpha   90.00
_cell.angle_beta   90.00
_cell.angle_gamma   90.00
#
_symmetry.space_group_name_H-M   'P 1'
#
loop_
_entity.id
_entity.type
_entity.pdbx_description
1 polymer ?
#
loop_
_entity_poly.entity_id
_entity_poly.type
_entity_poly.pdbx_seq_one_letter_code
_entity_poly.pdbx_strand_id
1 'polypeptide(L)'
;MASSGSVFSETLQEITNTKLQELSKRRSRFEEAKAAILSSVAAEKDAVKRLVILSDGVKKCFSIKLTKDNKVILGRTSHKRLEIDLKNLDRFLGQAKTDPSVSQKMLTAWEESLTRQLNMQALQYQYA
;
A
#
# COMPACT_ATOMS: atom_id res chain seq x y z
N MET A 1 32.27 -1.34 -42.05
CA MET A 1 31.79 -0.17 -41.29
C MET A 1 30.55 -0.62 -40.50
N ALA A 2 30.77 -1.30 -39.38
CA ALA A 2 29.75 -1.64 -38.40
C ALA A 2 29.97 -0.70 -37.21
N SER A 3 29.01 -0.22 -36.45
CA SER A 3 27.56 -0.27 -36.56
C SER A 3 27.06 0.63 -35.43
N SER A 4 27.22 1.95 -35.57
CA SER A 4 26.82 2.90 -34.51
C SER A 4 25.30 2.82 -34.22
N GLY A 5 24.50 2.41 -35.23
CA GLY A 5 23.08 2.12 -35.07
C GLY A 5 22.77 0.82 -34.31
N SER A 6 23.60 -0.23 -34.43
CA SER A 6 23.38 -1.50 -33.70
C SER A 6 23.73 -1.36 -32.22
N VAL A 7 24.82 -0.66 -31.88
CA VAL A 7 25.21 -0.45 -30.47
C VAL A 7 24.18 0.40 -29.75
N PHE A 8 23.61 1.42 -30.42
CA PHE A 8 22.52 2.22 -29.87
C PHE A 8 21.23 1.40 -29.69
N SER A 9 20.89 0.53 -30.65
CA SER A 9 19.75 -0.39 -30.55
C SER A 9 19.91 -1.39 -29.42
N GLU A 10 21.11 -1.94 -29.24
CA GLU A 10 21.45 -2.89 -28.18
C GLU A 10 21.38 -2.22 -26.80
N THR A 11 21.91 -1.00 -26.68
CA THR A 11 21.83 -0.21 -25.44
C THR A 11 20.37 0.12 -25.07
N LEU A 12 19.54 0.51 -26.03
CA LEU A 12 18.11 0.75 -25.79
C LEU A 12 17.37 -0.52 -25.37
N GLN A 13 17.71 -1.65 -25.98
CA GLN A 13 17.15 -2.95 -25.61
C GLN A 13 17.58 -3.36 -24.19
N GLU A 14 18.83 -3.13 -23.80
CA GLU A 14 19.34 -3.40 -22.46
C GLU A 14 18.67 -2.49 -21.41
N ILE A 15 18.53 -1.19 -21.69
CA ILE A 15 17.80 -0.25 -20.83
C ILE A 15 16.33 -0.69 -20.68
N THR A 16 15.70 -1.13 -21.77
CA THR A 16 14.31 -1.60 -21.76
C THR A 16 14.18 -2.86 -20.91
N ASN A 17 15.04 -3.86 -21.10
CA ASN A 17 15.06 -5.09 -20.32
C ASN A 17 15.30 -4.81 -18.84
N THR A 18 16.25 -3.91 -18.52
CA THR A 18 16.53 -3.50 -17.14
C THR A 18 15.32 -2.83 -16.50
N LYS A 19 14.62 -1.94 -17.21
CA LYS A 19 13.38 -1.32 -16.71
C LYS A 19 12.27 -2.34 -16.46
N LEU A 20 12.07 -3.29 -17.38
CA LEU A 20 11.07 -4.35 -17.23
C LEU A 20 11.39 -5.26 -16.04
N GLN A 21 12.66 -5.59 -15.82
CA GLN A 21 13.10 -6.36 -14.65
C GLN A 21 12.84 -5.60 -13.35
N GLU A 22 13.19 -4.32 -13.27
CA GLU A 22 12.95 -3.51 -12.07
C GLU A 22 11.46 -3.34 -11.77
N LEU A 23 10.65 -3.15 -12.80
CA LEU A 23 9.19 -3.11 -12.68
C LEU A 23 8.63 -4.44 -12.16
N SER A 24 9.08 -5.57 -12.71
CA SER A 24 8.69 -6.91 -12.26
C SER A 24 9.05 -7.16 -10.79
N LYS A 25 10.25 -6.74 -10.35
CA LYS A 25 10.68 -6.81 -8.94
C LYS A 25 9.77 -5.97 -8.03
N ARG A 26 9.43 -4.75 -8.44
CA ARG A 26 8.52 -3.87 -7.67
C ARG A 26 7.13 -4.49 -7.53
N ARG A 27 6.58 -5.03 -8.61
CA ARG A 27 5.30 -5.74 -8.61
C ARG A 27 5.32 -6.93 -7.64
N SER A 28 6.31 -7.80 -7.77
CA SER A 28 6.42 -9.01 -6.94
C SER A 28 6.50 -8.67 -5.45
N ARG A 29 7.35 -7.70 -5.07
CA ARG A 29 7.46 -7.23 -3.68
C ARG A 29 6.15 -6.66 -3.14
N PHE A 30 5.40 -5.93 -3.96
CA PHE A 30 4.13 -5.36 -3.53
C PHE A 30 3.06 -6.44 -3.33
N GLU A 31 2.95 -7.41 -4.24
CA GLU A 31 2.00 -8.52 -4.12
C GLU A 31 2.32 -9.43 -2.93
N GLU A 32 3.60 -9.72 -2.68
CA GLU A 32 4.05 -10.44 -1.48
C GLU A 32 3.64 -9.71 -0.20
N ALA A 33 3.91 -8.40 -0.12
CA ALA A 33 3.53 -7.58 1.03
C ALA A 33 2.02 -7.54 1.23
N LYS A 34 1.25 -7.38 0.15
CA LYS A 34 -0.22 -7.41 0.18
C LYS A 34 -0.75 -8.76 0.67
N ALA A 35 -0.22 -9.87 0.16
CA ALA A 35 -0.62 -11.21 0.58
C ALA A 35 -0.31 -11.46 2.07
N ALA A 36 0.84 -11.00 2.55
CA ALA A 36 1.22 -11.07 3.96
C ALA A 36 0.27 -10.27 4.87
N ILE A 37 -0.17 -9.08 4.42
CA ILE A 37 -1.14 -8.26 5.15
C ILE A 37 -2.50 -8.97 5.20
N LEU A 38 -3.01 -9.44 4.05
CA LEU A 38 -4.34 -10.07 3.98
C LEU A 38 -4.41 -11.39 4.77
N SER A 39 -3.33 -12.18 4.77
CA SER A 39 -3.24 -13.39 5.60
C SER A 39 -3.24 -13.06 7.09
N SER A 40 -2.51 -12.01 7.51
CA SER A 40 -2.50 -11.55 8.90
C SER A 40 -3.87 -11.05 9.36
N VAL A 41 -4.60 -10.35 8.47
CA VAL A 41 -5.98 -9.89 8.73
C VAL A 41 -6.94 -11.07 8.83
N ALA A 42 -6.82 -12.08 7.96
CA ALA A 42 -7.69 -13.26 7.97
C ALA A 42 -7.51 -14.13 9.23
N ALA A 43 -6.33 -14.09 9.87
CA ALA A 43 -6.04 -14.85 11.08
C ALA A 43 -6.62 -14.22 12.36
N GLU A 44 -6.92 -12.92 12.35
CA GLU A 44 -7.45 -12.19 13.51
C GLU A 44 -8.99 -12.23 13.52
N LYS A 45 -9.59 -12.38 14.71
CA LYS A 45 -11.05 -12.46 14.87
C LYS A 45 -11.66 -11.11 15.25
N ASP A 46 -10.90 -10.31 15.98
CA ASP A 46 -11.34 -9.00 16.43
C ASP A 46 -11.31 -7.99 15.27
N ALA A 47 -12.47 -7.38 14.97
CA ALA A 47 -12.62 -6.47 13.84
C ALA A 47 -11.77 -5.19 13.97
N VAL A 48 -11.57 -4.69 15.20
CA VAL A 48 -10.75 -3.50 15.45
C VAL A 48 -9.27 -3.83 15.26
N LYS A 49 -8.80 -4.97 15.79
CA LYS A 49 -7.42 -5.43 15.60
C LYS A 49 -7.11 -5.74 14.14
N ARG A 50 -8.04 -6.39 13.42
CA ARG A 50 -7.94 -6.57 11.97
C ARG A 50 -7.69 -5.27 11.24
N LEU A 51 -8.48 -4.25 11.57
CA LEU A 51 -8.37 -2.95 10.92
C LEU A 51 -7.06 -2.21 11.30
N VAL A 52 -6.55 -2.39 12.52
CA VAL A 52 -5.21 -1.90 12.92
C VAL A 52 -4.13 -2.55 12.06
N ILE A 53 -4.13 -3.88 11.94
CA ILE A 53 -3.16 -4.64 11.13
C ILE A 53 -3.20 -4.16 9.68
N LEU A 54 -4.41 -4.00 9.12
CA LEU A 54 -4.59 -3.53 7.75
C LEU A 54 -4.09 -2.09 7.57
N SER A 55 -4.44 -1.18 8.48
CA SER A 55 -3.98 0.22 8.45
C SER A 55 -2.45 0.31 8.48
N ASP A 56 -1.80 -0.43 9.37
CA ASP A 56 -0.35 -0.45 9.49
C ASP A 56 0.33 -1.08 8.26
N GLY A 57 -0.27 -2.13 7.70
CA GLY A 57 0.15 -2.70 6.43
C GLY A 57 0.09 -1.70 5.28
N VAL A 58 -1.03 -0.98 5.14
CA VAL A 58 -1.21 0.07 4.12
C VAL A 58 -0.20 1.20 4.31
N LYS A 59 0.02 1.68 5.54
CA LYS A 59 1.04 2.71 5.81
C LYS A 59 2.43 2.29 5.32
N LYS A 60 2.81 1.03 5.53
CA LYS A 60 4.09 0.47 5.04
C LYS A 60 4.13 0.36 3.52
N CYS A 61 3.10 -0.23 2.90
CA CYS A 61 3.04 -0.42 1.45
C CYS A 61 3.11 0.89 0.66
N PHE A 62 2.46 1.94 1.16
CA PHE A 62 2.45 3.27 0.52
C PHE A 62 3.57 4.20 1.03
N SER A 63 4.49 3.69 1.86
CA SER A 63 5.60 4.46 2.45
C SER A 63 5.15 5.76 3.13
N ILE A 64 3.99 5.71 3.80
CA ILE A 64 3.39 6.85 4.50
C ILE A 64 4.33 7.30 5.61
N LYS A 65 4.63 8.61 5.66
CA LYS A 65 5.53 9.16 6.67
C LYS A 65 4.80 9.32 7.99
N LEU A 66 5.42 8.82 9.05
CA LEU A 66 4.89 8.86 10.42
C LEU A 66 5.76 9.77 11.30
N THR A 67 5.15 10.37 12.33
CA THR A 67 5.88 11.06 13.40
C THR A 67 6.54 10.06 14.35
N LYS A 68 7.34 10.57 15.31
CA LYS A 68 7.90 9.76 16.41
C LYS A 68 6.82 9.05 17.23
N ASP A 69 5.62 9.63 17.30
CA ASP A 69 4.45 9.07 17.99
C ASP A 69 3.60 8.16 17.08
N ASN A 70 4.15 7.70 15.96
CA ASN A 70 3.49 6.82 14.99
C ASN A 70 2.23 7.42 14.31
N LYS A 71 2.11 8.76 14.26
CA LYS A 71 0.97 9.46 13.63
C LYS A 71 1.28 9.84 12.19
N VAL A 72 0.28 9.75 11.31
CA VAL A 72 0.43 10.11 9.89
C VAL A 72 0.74 11.60 9.69
N ILE A 73 1.79 11.89 8.93
CA ILE A 73 2.18 13.23 8.49
C ILE A 73 1.57 13.51 7.12
N LEU A 74 0.86 14.62 6.98
CA LEU A 74 0.23 15.02 5.72
C LEU A 74 1.22 15.72 4.77
N GLY A 75 1.02 15.55 3.47
CA GLY A 75 1.76 16.22 2.40
C GLY A 75 3.16 15.69 2.17
N ARG A 76 3.48 14.46 2.63
CA ARG A 76 4.83 13.88 2.52
C ARG A 76 4.95 12.80 1.46
N THR A 77 3.83 12.31 0.95
CA THR A 77 3.76 11.34 -0.14
C THR A 77 2.86 11.84 -1.26
N SER A 78 2.90 11.15 -2.41
CA SER A 78 1.99 11.41 -3.52
C SER A 78 0.53 11.05 -3.22
N HIS A 79 0.27 10.32 -2.13
CA HIS A 79 -1.04 9.77 -1.77
C HIS A 79 -1.78 10.64 -0.75
N LYS A 80 -1.95 11.94 -1.04
CA LYS A 80 -2.53 12.94 -0.11
C LYS A 80 -3.89 12.55 0.48
N ARG A 81 -4.79 11.97 -0.34
CA ARG A 81 -6.11 11.51 0.13
C ARG A 81 -5.97 10.36 1.13
N LEU A 82 -5.13 9.38 0.80
CA LEU A 82 -4.86 8.24 1.68
C LEU A 82 -4.23 8.68 3.01
N GLU A 83 -3.34 9.67 3.01
CA GLU A 83 -2.79 10.22 4.26
C GLU A 83 -3.86 10.81 5.18
N ILE A 84 -4.82 11.54 4.61
CA ILE A 84 -5.96 12.10 5.36
C ILE A 84 -6.84 10.98 5.90
N ASP A 85 -7.16 10.00 5.07
CA ASP A 85 -7.99 8.85 5.43
C ASP A 85 -7.36 8.04 6.56
N LEU A 86 -6.07 7.71 6.46
CA LEU A 86 -5.34 6.98 7.50
C LEU A 86 -5.23 7.77 8.80
N LYS A 87 -5.04 9.10 8.74
CA LYS A 87 -5.03 9.96 9.93
C LYS A 87 -6.40 9.99 10.62
N ASN A 88 -7.49 10.00 9.86
CA ASN A 88 -8.85 9.92 10.40
C ASN A 88 -9.12 8.55 10.99
N LEU A 89 -8.67 7.50 10.32
CA LEU A 89 -8.77 6.12 10.80
C LEU A 89 -8.01 5.92 12.12
N ASP A 90 -6.83 6.50 12.30
CA ASP A 90 -6.09 6.42 13.57
C ASP A 90 -6.91 6.98 14.76
N ARG A 91 -7.64 8.07 14.54
CA ARG A 91 -8.53 8.65 15.55
C ARG A 91 -9.73 7.74 15.83
N PHE A 92 -10.33 7.23 14.77
CA PHE A 92 -11.47 6.31 14.85
C PHE A 92 -11.09 5.01 15.60
N LEU A 93 -9.93 4.42 15.31
CA LEU A 93 -9.41 3.24 16.01
C LEU A 93 -9.11 3.55 17.49
N GLY A 94 -8.65 4.75 17.80
CA GLY A 94 -8.50 5.21 19.19
C GLY A 94 -9.83 5.23 19.96
N GLN A 95 -10.91 5.66 19.30
CA GLN A 95 -12.26 5.64 19.87
C GLN A 95 -12.80 4.21 20.01
N ALA A 96 -12.68 3.41 18.95
CA ALA A 96 -13.19 2.02 18.90
C ALA A 96 -12.56 1.08 19.93
N LYS A 97 -11.36 1.37 20.42
CA LYS A 97 -10.73 0.61 21.51
C LYS A 97 -11.41 0.82 22.86
N THR A 98 -12.08 1.96 23.04
CA THR A 98 -12.64 2.37 24.34
C THR A 98 -14.16 2.32 24.33
N ASP A 99 -14.77 2.54 23.15
CA ASP A 99 -16.22 2.65 22.99
C ASP A 99 -16.80 1.43 22.26
N PRO A 100 -17.55 0.55 22.95
CA PRO A 100 -18.19 -0.61 22.33
C PRO A 100 -19.39 -0.25 21.45
N SER A 101 -19.83 1.02 21.41
CA SER A 101 -20.91 1.48 20.54
C SER A 101 -20.47 1.74 19.09
N VAL A 102 -19.17 1.58 18.79
CA VAL A 102 -18.65 1.80 17.44
C VAL A 102 -19.35 0.88 16.43
N SER A 103 -19.83 1.52 15.36
CA SER A 103 -20.59 0.83 14.33
C SER A 103 -19.74 -0.22 13.60
N GLN A 104 -20.16 -1.48 13.68
CA GLN A 104 -19.57 -2.58 12.91
C GLN A 104 -19.58 -2.28 11.40
N LYS A 105 -20.62 -1.61 10.90
CA LYS A 105 -20.72 -1.18 9.50
C LYS A 105 -19.58 -0.23 9.12
N MET A 106 -19.19 0.67 10.02
CA MET A 106 -18.08 1.60 9.77
C MET A 106 -16.73 0.87 9.76
N LEU A 107 -16.54 -0.11 10.65
CA LEU A 107 -15.33 -0.96 10.65
C LEU A 107 -15.18 -1.69 9.31
N THR A 108 -16.24 -2.32 8.83
CA THR A 108 -16.24 -3.02 7.53
C THR A 108 -15.99 -2.06 6.37
N ALA A 109 -16.62 -0.87 6.36
CA ALA A 109 -16.43 0.12 5.30
C ALA A 109 -14.96 0.60 5.22
N TRP A 110 -14.31 0.79 6.37
CA TRP A 110 -12.88 1.12 6.40
C TRP A 110 -12.02 -0.02 5.86
N GLU A 111 -12.33 -1.26 6.23
CA GLU A 111 -11.59 -2.43 5.77
C GLU A 111 -11.70 -2.62 4.24
N GLU A 112 -12.90 -2.49 3.69
CA GLU A 112 -13.15 -2.54 2.26
C GLU A 112 -12.41 -1.41 1.52
N SER A 113 -12.44 -0.19 2.07
CA SER A 113 -11.75 0.96 1.49
C SER A 113 -10.24 0.72 1.40
N LEU A 114 -9.61 0.29 2.49
CA LEU A 114 -8.17 0.00 2.53
C LEU A 114 -7.78 -1.17 1.60
N THR A 115 -8.59 -2.23 1.59
CA THR A 115 -8.39 -3.38 0.69
C THR A 115 -8.48 -2.94 -0.77
N ARG A 116 -9.45 -2.07 -1.10
CA ARG A 116 -9.57 -1.48 -2.45
C ARG A 116 -8.34 -0.67 -2.83
N GLN A 117 -7.76 0.12 -1.92
CA GLN A 117 -6.52 0.85 -2.19
C GLN A 117 -5.36 -0.09 -2.52
N LEU A 118 -5.19 -1.18 -1.75
CA LEU A 118 -4.16 -2.19 -2.04
C LEU A 118 -4.39 -2.86 -3.40
N ASN A 119 -5.63 -3.19 -3.73
CA ASN A 119 -5.97 -3.79 -5.03
C ASN A 119 -5.71 -2.83 -6.20
N MET A 120 -6.07 -1.55 -6.07
CA MET A 120 -5.79 -0.55 -7.10
C MET A 120 -4.29 -0.36 -7.31
N GLN A 121 -3.49 -0.33 -6.24
CA GLN A 121 -2.04 -0.20 -6.34
C GLN A 121 -1.39 -1.45 -6.95
N ALA A 122 -1.86 -2.65 -6.60
CA ALA A 122 -1.43 -3.89 -7.25
C ALA A 122 -1.72 -3.88 -8.76
N LEU A 123 -2.92 -3.43 -9.14
CA LEU A 123 -3.32 -3.30 -10.53
C LEU A 123 -2.46 -2.29 -11.29
N GLN A 124 -2.08 -1.18 -10.67
CA GLN A 124 -1.14 -0.23 -11.25
C GLN A 124 0.22 -0.86 -11.53
N TYR A 125 0.75 -1.71 -10.64
CA TYR A 125 2.00 -2.43 -10.92
C TYR A 125 1.87 -3.53 -11.97
N GLN A 126 0.65 -4.02 -12.25
CA GLN A 126 0.41 -5.01 -13.29
C GLN A 126 0.39 -4.39 -14.70
N TYR A 127 -0.07 -3.15 -14.82
CA TYR A 127 -0.22 -2.45 -16.12
C TYR A 127 0.77 -1.29 -16.34
N ALA A 128 1.60 -0.96 -15.33
CA ALA A 128 2.79 -0.13 -15.50
C ALA A 128 3.86 -0.89 -16.27
#